data_AF-A0A9D4PDK5-F1
#
_entry.id   AF-A0A9D4PDK5-F1
#
_cell.length_a   1.000
_cell.length_b   1.000
_cell.length_c   1.000
_cell.angle_alpha   90.00
_cell.angle_beta   90.00
_cell.angle_gamma   90.00
#
_symmetry.space_group_name_H-M   'P 1'
#
loop_
_entity.id
_entity.type
_entity.pdbx_description
1 polymer ?
#
loop_
_entity_poly.entity_id
_entity_poly.type
_entity_poly.pdbx_seq_one_letter_code
_entity_poly.pdbx_strand_id
1 'polypeptide(L)'
;MTSEVAEGQAGFPMATTGSSRDIAPLKRDHAVVPCLLRVKRDMADFAAYPPPGVYIAAADNDIANIDAMVIGPRDTPYEGAFFRFLIVFPTTYPIEPPRVRFLTTDTGRVQMHPNLDKNGDVTLSLVSTWSPAQSLSSLLVSLRSMFTADPLYDAPHAVRGQLEYSAECYRQFVRHESVRVAVCDAVESCLMDGHPRFPKPFREVVLRRFLEHYGKYEKALMKQRYLNGSEMFDLIGGTKGNFQHDALLARLRDIKEKVEERNNAVICV
;
A
#
# COMPACT_ATOMS: atom_id res chain seq x y z
N MET A 1 -2.09 -34.49 56.80
CA MET A 1 -2.82 -33.25 57.16
C MET A 1 -2.03 -32.09 56.61
N THR A 2 -2.65 -31.31 55.70
CA THR A 2 -2.45 -29.85 55.44
C THR A 2 -1.03 -29.38 55.08
N SER A 3 -0.75 -28.55 54.07
CA SER A 3 -1.53 -27.59 53.27
C SER A 3 -0.63 -27.10 52.11
N GLU A 4 -1.16 -27.09 50.89
CA GLU A 4 -1.44 -25.90 50.04
C GLU A 4 -0.31 -25.23 49.24
N VAL A 5 -0.69 -25.07 47.97
CA VAL A 5 -0.11 -24.48 46.77
C VAL A 5 -0.09 -22.95 46.82
N ALA A 6 0.89 -22.29 46.18
CA ALA A 6 0.69 -21.05 45.42
C ALA A 6 1.94 -20.68 44.58
N GLU A 7 2.00 -21.11 43.32
CA GLU A 7 2.83 -20.45 42.30
C GLU A 7 1.94 -19.53 41.46
N GLY A 8 2.12 -18.22 41.62
CA GLY A 8 1.42 -17.19 40.86
C GLY A 8 2.11 -16.95 39.51
N GLN A 9 1.50 -17.42 38.43
CA GLN A 9 1.78 -16.94 37.07
C GLN A 9 1.24 -15.52 36.91
N ALA A 10 2.11 -14.53 36.76
CA ALA A 10 1.73 -13.20 36.30
C ALA A 10 1.46 -13.26 34.79
N GLY A 11 0.20 -13.44 34.41
CA GLY A 11 -0.27 -13.32 33.04
C GLY A 11 -0.21 -11.86 32.57
N PHE A 12 0.57 -11.60 31.52
CA PHE A 12 0.46 -10.36 30.75
C PHE A 12 -0.86 -10.40 29.95
N PRO A 13 -1.66 -9.31 29.90
CA PRO A 13 -2.91 -9.30 29.17
C PRO A 13 -2.62 -9.44 27.66
N MET A 14 -3.16 -10.50 27.09
CA MET A 14 -3.21 -10.77 25.66
C MET A 14 -3.97 -9.62 24.99
N ALA A 15 -3.31 -8.89 24.09
CA ALA A 15 -3.93 -7.82 23.32
C ALA A 15 -5.10 -8.42 22.51
N THR A 16 -6.32 -8.04 22.87
CA THR A 16 -7.54 -8.46 22.18
C THR A 16 -7.53 -7.90 20.76
N THR A 17 -7.50 -8.79 19.78
CA THR A 17 -7.63 -8.51 18.35
C THR A 17 -9.06 -8.03 18.06
N GLY A 18 -9.27 -6.71 18.13
CA GLY A 18 -10.48 -6.09 17.62
C GLY A 18 -10.53 -6.20 16.10
N SER A 19 -11.61 -6.76 15.57
CA SER A 19 -11.88 -6.84 14.12
C SER A 19 -11.90 -5.43 13.49
N SER A 20 -10.92 -5.16 12.64
CA SER A 20 -10.65 -3.90 11.95
C SER A 20 -11.58 -3.69 10.74
N ARG A 21 -12.90 -3.65 10.96
CA ARG A 21 -13.83 -3.35 9.84
C ARG A 21 -13.99 -1.84 9.59
N ASP A 22 -13.73 -1.00 10.59
CA ASP A 22 -14.00 0.44 10.53
C ASP A 22 -12.83 1.30 11.04
N ILE A 23 -11.75 1.38 10.26
CA ILE A 23 -10.85 2.54 10.37
C ILE A 23 -11.43 3.63 9.46
N ALA A 24 -12.37 4.40 10.00
CA ALA A 24 -12.79 5.68 9.46
C ALA A 24 -11.86 6.80 9.99
N PRO A 25 -11.73 7.95 9.30
CA PRO A 25 -11.08 9.13 9.87
C PRO A 25 -11.69 9.40 11.24
N LEU A 26 -10.84 9.45 12.27
CA LEU A 26 -11.33 9.70 13.63
C LEU A 26 -11.86 11.13 13.69
N LYS A 27 -13.19 11.31 13.73
CA LYS A 27 -13.78 12.57 14.19
C LYS A 27 -13.34 12.77 15.64
N ARG A 28 -12.48 13.76 15.89
CA ARG A 28 -11.94 14.03 17.23
C ARG A 28 -12.26 15.44 17.66
N ASP A 29 -13.02 15.54 18.74
CA ASP A 29 -13.24 16.81 19.42
C ASP A 29 -11.99 17.28 20.17
N HIS A 30 -11.04 16.41 20.56
CA HIS A 30 -9.83 16.81 21.29
C HIS A 30 -8.64 15.86 21.04
N ALA A 31 -7.86 16.10 19.98
CA ALA A 31 -6.52 15.51 19.91
C ALA A 31 -5.62 16.18 20.96
N VAL A 32 -4.90 15.39 21.76
CA VAL A 32 -4.06 15.90 22.84
C VAL A 32 -2.83 16.60 22.23
N VAL A 33 -2.62 17.87 22.58
CA VAL A 33 -1.62 18.77 21.96
C VAL A 33 -0.23 18.12 21.74
N PRO A 34 0.35 17.38 22.71
CA PRO A 34 1.62 16.66 22.52
C PRO A 34 1.67 15.71 21.31
N CYS A 35 0.62 14.93 21.07
CA CYS A 35 0.55 14.02 19.93
C CYS A 35 0.64 14.80 18.62
N LEU A 36 -0.16 15.86 18.48
CA LEU A 36 -0.15 16.69 17.28
C LEU A 36 1.19 17.39 17.06
N LEU A 37 1.87 17.83 18.13
CA LEU A 37 3.21 18.40 18.03
C LEU A 37 4.23 17.38 17.53
N ARG A 38 4.14 16.12 17.99
CA ARG A 38 4.98 15.03 17.46
C ARG A 38 4.69 14.79 15.98
N VAL A 39 3.42 14.68 15.58
CA VAL A 39 3.05 14.48 14.17
C VAL A 39 3.55 15.63 13.28
N LYS A 40 3.41 16.88 13.72
CA LYS A 40 3.96 18.04 12.98
C LYS A 40 5.47 17.95 12.80
N ARG A 41 6.20 17.52 13.83
CA ARG A 41 7.65 17.29 13.75
C ARG A 41 7.98 16.20 12.73
N ASP A 42 7.28 15.06 12.77
CA ASP A 42 7.46 13.97 11.82
C ASP A 42 7.22 14.40 10.38
N MET A 43 6.18 15.21 10.15
CA MET A 43 5.89 15.78 8.83
C MET A 43 6.97 16.76 8.37
N ALA A 44 7.49 17.59 9.27
CA ALA A 44 8.58 18.52 8.96
C ALA A 44 9.88 17.75 8.64
N ASP A 45 10.20 16.72 9.41
CA ASP A 45 11.35 15.84 9.17
C ASP A 45 11.21 15.11 7.83
N PHE A 46 10.01 14.61 7.50
CA PHE A 46 9.69 14.04 6.19
C PHE A 46 9.85 15.05 5.06
N ALA A 47 9.36 16.28 5.23
CA ALA A 47 9.45 17.32 4.20
C ALA A 47 10.90 17.75 3.94
N ALA A 48 11.74 17.77 4.97
CA ALA A 48 13.17 18.05 4.86
C ALA A 48 13.93 16.91 4.18
N TYR A 49 13.56 15.65 4.46
CA TYR A 49 14.25 14.46 3.96
C TYR A 49 13.26 13.40 3.46
N PRO A 50 12.56 13.64 2.33
CA PRO A 50 11.53 12.73 1.85
C PRO A 50 12.16 11.43 1.32
N PRO A 51 11.75 10.25 1.81
CA PRO A 51 12.22 8.98 1.27
C PRO A 51 11.89 8.85 -0.24
N PRO A 52 12.81 8.33 -1.07
CA PRO A 52 12.59 8.21 -2.50
C PRO A 52 11.35 7.38 -2.84
N GLY A 53 10.49 7.91 -3.70
CA GLY A 53 9.28 7.23 -4.15
C GLY A 53 8.16 7.17 -3.11
N VAL A 54 8.24 7.97 -2.04
CA VAL A 54 7.21 8.09 -1.01
C VAL A 54 6.67 9.53 -1.01
N TYR A 55 5.35 9.67 -0.89
CA TYR A 55 4.66 10.96 -0.85
C TYR A 55 3.61 10.94 0.26
N ILE A 56 3.36 12.09 0.88
CA ILE A 56 2.32 12.26 1.89
C ILE A 56 1.41 13.43 1.54
N ALA A 57 0.15 13.36 1.97
CA ALA A 57 -0.82 14.43 1.92
C ALA A 57 -1.63 14.39 3.23
N ALA A 58 -1.60 15.47 4.00
CA ALA A 58 -2.49 15.63 5.15
C ALA A 58 -3.79 16.27 4.70
N ALA A 59 -4.89 15.96 5.39
CA ALA A 59 -6.12 16.72 5.22
C ALA A 59 -5.95 18.13 5.81
N ASP A 60 -6.50 19.15 5.15
CA ASP A 60 -6.29 20.57 5.51
C ASP A 60 -6.56 20.89 6.98
N ASN A 61 -7.51 20.19 7.59
CA ASN A 61 -7.96 20.42 8.97
C ASN A 61 -7.62 19.28 9.94
N ASP A 62 -6.93 18.24 9.47
CA ASP A 62 -6.67 17.05 10.29
C ASP A 62 -5.35 16.37 9.91
N ILE A 63 -4.29 16.80 10.58
CA ILE A 63 -2.95 16.21 10.45
C ILE A 63 -2.83 14.85 11.15
N ALA A 64 -3.82 14.43 11.95
CA ALA A 64 -3.81 13.11 12.58
C ALA A 64 -4.23 12.00 11.61
N ASN A 65 -4.69 12.36 10.41
CA ASN A 65 -4.95 11.47 9.29
C ASN A 65 -4.06 11.89 8.10
N ILE A 66 -3.15 11.02 7.72
CA ILE A 66 -2.23 11.26 6.59
C ILE A 66 -2.49 10.21 5.52
N ASP A 67 -2.77 10.69 4.31
CA ASP A 67 -2.67 9.89 3.11
C ASP A 67 -1.20 9.74 2.73
N ALA A 68 -0.78 8.52 2.43
CA ALA A 68 0.53 8.21 1.92
C ALA A 68 0.43 7.49 0.58
N MET A 69 1.37 7.77 -0.31
CA MET A 69 1.53 7.06 -1.57
C MET A 69 2.96 6.54 -1.67
N VAL A 70 3.10 5.24 -1.91
CA VAL A 70 4.37 4.55 -2.13
C VAL A 70 4.41 4.07 -3.57
N ILE A 71 5.47 4.44 -4.28
CA ILE A 71 5.77 3.91 -5.62
C ILE A 71 6.56 2.61 -5.45
N GLY A 72 6.07 1.55 -6.09
CA GLY A 72 6.69 0.23 -6.03
C GLY A 72 8.16 0.24 -6.50
N PRO A 73 9.09 -0.40 -5.77
CA PRO A 73 10.51 -0.39 -6.08
C PRO A 73 10.87 -1.04 -7.42
N ARG A 74 12.04 -0.66 -7.96
CA ARG A 74 12.59 -1.26 -9.19
C ARG A 74 12.92 -2.73 -8.98
N ASP A 75 12.86 -3.51 -10.06
CA ASP A 75 13.22 -4.94 -10.06
C ASP A 75 12.31 -5.80 -9.16
N THR A 76 11.07 -5.33 -8.93
CA THR A 76 10.03 -6.04 -8.17
C THR A 76 8.77 -6.18 -9.02
N PRO A 77 7.83 -7.10 -8.70
CA PRO A 77 6.54 -7.15 -9.39
C PRO A 77 5.69 -5.88 -9.18
N TYR A 78 6.07 -5.01 -8.24
CA TYR A 78 5.38 -3.76 -7.91
C TYR A 78 5.91 -2.55 -8.71
N GLU A 79 6.95 -2.72 -9.52
CA GLU A 79 7.74 -1.60 -10.07
C GLU A 79 6.90 -0.51 -10.73
N GLY A 80 7.04 0.72 -10.20
CA GLY A 80 6.38 1.91 -10.73
C GLY A 80 4.89 2.01 -10.41
N ALA A 81 4.29 1.05 -9.72
CA ALA A 81 2.87 1.10 -9.37
C ALA A 81 2.60 1.99 -8.14
N PHE A 82 1.39 2.56 -8.06
CA PHE A 82 1.01 3.56 -7.04
C PHE A 82 0.16 2.94 -5.92
N PHE A 83 0.78 2.72 -4.76
CA PHE A 83 0.13 2.14 -3.58
C PHE A 83 -0.27 3.22 -2.58
N ARG A 84 -1.57 3.34 -2.29
CA ARG A 84 -2.11 4.33 -1.35
C ARG A 84 -2.35 3.68 0.02
N PHE A 85 -1.98 4.40 1.06
CA PHE A 85 -2.20 4.02 2.46
C PHE A 85 -2.84 5.19 3.21
N LEU A 86 -3.70 4.88 4.18
CA LEU A 86 -4.18 5.83 5.18
C LEU A 86 -3.47 5.55 6.50
N ILE A 87 -2.89 6.58 7.09
CA ILE A 87 -2.19 6.53 8.37
C ILE A 87 -2.99 7.37 9.37
N VAL A 88 -3.43 6.73 10.45
CA VAL A 88 -4.24 7.35 11.50
C VAL A 88 -3.47 7.32 12.81
N PHE A 89 -3.05 8.50 13.28
CA PHE A 89 -2.31 8.62 14.53
C PHE A 89 -3.25 8.53 15.73
N PRO A 90 -3.02 7.65 16.72
CA PRO A 90 -3.78 7.65 17.97
C PRO A 90 -3.45 8.88 18.82
N THR A 91 -4.31 9.25 19.77
CA THR A 91 -4.05 10.39 20.70
C THR A 91 -2.86 10.13 21.63
N THR A 92 -2.45 8.88 21.75
CA THR A 92 -1.31 8.34 22.51
C THR A 92 -0.01 8.31 21.69
N TYR A 93 -0.03 8.71 20.42
CA TYR A 93 1.17 8.74 19.59
C TYR A 93 2.23 9.71 20.19
N PRO A 94 3.52 9.31 20.26
CA PRO A 94 4.15 8.14 19.66
C PRO A 94 4.30 6.92 20.57
N ILE A 95 3.63 6.89 21.73
CA ILE A 95 3.69 5.72 22.63
C ILE A 95 3.07 4.50 21.96
N GLU A 96 1.90 4.66 21.35
CA GLU A 96 1.28 3.65 20.51
C GLU A 96 1.57 3.94 19.02
N PRO A 97 1.69 2.88 18.18
CA PRO A 97 1.89 3.04 16.75
C PRO A 97 0.69 3.72 16.07
N PRO A 98 0.91 4.40 14.94
CA PRO A 98 -0.20 4.79 14.08
C PRO A 98 -0.88 3.56 13.49
N ARG A 99 -2.19 3.64 13.27
CA ARG A 99 -2.94 2.62 12.53
C ARG A 99 -2.72 2.85 11.04
N VAL A 100 -2.46 1.80 10.29
CA VAL A 100 -2.22 1.88 8.84
C VAL A 100 -3.24 1.02 8.10
N ARG A 101 -3.87 1.59 7.08
CA ARG A 101 -4.78 0.90 6.18
C ARG A 101 -4.28 0.99 4.75
N PHE A 102 -4.16 -0.15 4.07
CA PHE A 102 -3.91 -0.23 2.65
C PHE A 102 -5.20 0.01 1.85
N LEU A 103 -5.15 0.92 0.87
CA LEU A 103 -6.34 1.36 0.14
C LEU A 103 -6.40 0.82 -1.30
N THR A 104 -5.29 0.33 -1.85
CA THR A 104 -5.22 -0.18 -3.23
C THR A 104 -5.64 -1.66 -3.31
N THR A 105 -6.86 -2.00 -2.86
CA THR A 105 -7.32 -3.41 -2.74
C THR A 105 -8.38 -3.83 -3.77
N ASP A 106 -8.71 -2.95 -4.74
CA ASP A 106 -9.83 -3.15 -5.69
C ASP A 106 -11.12 -3.54 -4.96
N THR A 107 -11.53 -2.72 -3.98
CA THR A 107 -12.73 -2.96 -3.14
C THR A 107 -12.71 -4.31 -2.41
N GLY A 108 -11.52 -4.79 -2.03
CA GLY A 108 -11.34 -6.05 -1.29
C GLY A 108 -11.31 -7.31 -2.16
N ARG A 109 -11.05 -7.17 -3.46
CA ARG A 109 -10.94 -8.29 -4.39
C ARG A 109 -9.52 -8.86 -4.49
N VAL A 110 -8.52 -8.01 -4.26
CA VAL A 110 -7.12 -8.30 -4.57
C VAL A 110 -6.25 -8.19 -3.32
N GLN A 111 -5.46 -9.24 -3.07
CA GLN A 111 -4.41 -9.28 -2.07
C GLN A 111 -3.05 -9.36 -2.77
N MET A 112 -2.41 -8.20 -2.97
CA MET A 112 -1.15 -8.11 -3.72
C MET A 112 0.09 -8.47 -2.89
N HIS A 113 -0.03 -8.60 -1.57
CA HIS A 113 1.10 -8.91 -0.70
C HIS A 113 0.62 -9.71 0.53
N PRO A 114 1.41 -10.66 1.09
CA PRO A 114 1.00 -11.42 2.29
C PRO A 114 0.65 -10.54 3.49
N ASN A 115 1.45 -9.50 3.71
CA ASN A 115 1.24 -8.51 4.76
C ASN A 115 0.19 -7.41 4.46
N LEU A 116 -0.48 -7.43 3.29
CA LEU A 116 -1.52 -6.46 2.93
C LEU A 116 -2.83 -7.21 2.63
N ASP A 117 -3.72 -7.29 3.62
CA ASP A 117 -4.99 -7.99 3.49
C ASP A 117 -5.90 -7.28 2.47
N LYS A 118 -6.77 -8.05 1.80
CA LYS A 118 -7.84 -7.53 0.93
C LYS A 118 -8.74 -6.50 1.64
N ASN A 119 -8.96 -6.63 2.95
CA ASN A 119 -9.77 -5.69 3.73
C ASN A 119 -9.05 -4.35 3.98
N GLY A 120 -7.76 -4.29 3.62
CA GLY A 120 -6.88 -3.14 3.81
C GLY A 120 -6.06 -3.20 5.10
N ASP A 121 -6.17 -4.26 5.89
CA ASP A 121 -5.36 -4.42 7.09
C ASP A 121 -3.88 -4.66 6.73
N VAL A 122 -2.98 -4.03 7.48
CA VAL A 122 -1.54 -4.11 7.26
C VAL A 122 -0.87 -4.83 8.41
N THR A 123 -0.27 -5.99 8.12
CA THR A 123 0.47 -6.79 9.09
C THR A 123 1.96 -6.56 8.92
N LEU A 124 2.47 -5.49 9.53
CA LEU A 124 3.90 -5.17 9.53
C LEU A 124 4.52 -5.50 10.88
N SER A 125 5.68 -6.16 10.86
CA SER A 125 6.51 -6.37 12.05
C SER A 125 6.82 -5.04 12.76
N LEU A 126 6.97 -3.95 11.98
CA LEU A 126 7.21 -2.63 12.53
C LEU A 126 6.08 -2.10 13.43
N VAL A 127 4.82 -2.47 13.12
CA VAL A 127 3.67 -2.09 13.93
C VAL A 127 3.60 -2.95 15.19
N SER A 128 4.04 -4.22 15.13
CA SER A 128 4.08 -5.10 16.29
C SER A 128 5.27 -4.89 17.22
N THR A 129 6.38 -4.33 16.73
CA THR A 129 7.58 -4.00 17.51
C THR A 129 7.78 -2.49 17.71
N TRP A 130 6.68 -1.73 17.66
CA TRP A 130 6.71 -0.28 17.74
C TRP A 130 7.37 0.25 19.01
N SER A 131 8.14 1.32 18.86
CA SER A 131 8.73 2.12 19.92
C SER A 131 8.59 3.62 19.59
N PRO A 132 8.54 4.50 20.61
CA PRO A 132 8.45 5.95 20.40
C PRO A 132 9.60 6.59 19.62
N ALA A 133 10.71 5.87 19.44
CA ALA A 133 11.84 6.29 18.62
C ALA A 133 11.54 6.27 17.12
N GLN A 134 10.52 5.50 16.71
CA GLN A 134 10.10 5.43 15.31
C GLN A 134 9.27 6.66 14.91
N SER A 135 9.28 6.92 13.61
CA SER A 135 8.64 8.08 12.99
C SER A 135 7.80 7.67 11.79
N LEU A 136 6.99 8.61 11.29
CA LEU A 136 6.28 8.52 10.01
C LEU A 136 7.22 8.09 8.88
N SER A 137 8.40 8.70 8.77
CA SER A 137 9.38 8.36 7.75
C SER A 137 9.86 6.91 7.87
N SER A 138 10.19 6.45 9.08
CA SER A 138 10.63 5.07 9.29
C SER A 138 9.53 4.05 8.95
N LEU A 139 8.28 4.38 9.27
CA LEU A 139 7.11 3.57 8.93
C LEU A 139 6.92 3.45 7.42
N LEU A 140 6.99 4.57 6.71
CA LEU A 140 6.84 4.60 5.25
C LEU A 140 7.99 3.90 4.53
N VAL A 141 9.21 3.99 5.08
CA VAL A 141 10.35 3.22 4.57
C VAL A 141 10.10 1.71 4.74
N SER A 142 9.60 1.25 5.89
CA SER A 142 9.26 -0.17 6.07
C SER A 142 8.13 -0.64 5.16
N LEU A 143 7.07 0.17 4.99
CA LEU A 143 5.99 -0.09 4.03
C LEU A 143 6.48 -0.21 2.58
N ARG A 144 7.53 0.55 2.22
CA ARG A 144 8.14 0.44 0.90
C ARG A 144 9.06 -0.78 0.78
N SER A 145 9.81 -1.10 1.84
CA SER A 145 10.81 -2.17 1.84
C SER A 145 10.20 -3.58 1.80
N MET A 146 8.95 -3.77 2.24
CA MET A 146 8.25 -5.04 2.08
C MET A 146 7.95 -5.39 0.60
N PHE A 147 7.89 -4.39 -0.29
CA PHE A 147 7.77 -4.64 -1.72
C PHE A 147 9.10 -5.16 -2.28
N THR A 148 9.35 -6.45 -2.10
CA THR A 148 10.55 -7.17 -2.55
C THR A 148 10.32 -7.85 -3.90
N ALA A 149 11.40 -8.38 -4.49
CA ALA A 149 11.32 -9.16 -5.71
C ALA A 149 10.49 -10.44 -5.54
N ASP A 150 10.57 -11.08 -4.37
CA ASP A 150 9.92 -12.35 -4.04
C ASP A 150 8.98 -12.20 -2.83
N PRO A 151 7.81 -11.57 -3.01
CA PRO A 151 6.90 -11.25 -1.90
C PRO A 151 6.33 -12.48 -1.19
N LEU A 152 6.39 -13.67 -1.80
CA LEU A 152 5.95 -14.92 -1.17
C LEU A 152 6.78 -15.25 0.09
N TYR A 153 8.03 -14.78 0.19
CA TYR A 153 8.85 -15.01 1.39
C TYR A 153 8.34 -14.25 2.62
N ASP A 154 7.47 -13.25 2.46
CA ASP A 154 6.82 -12.59 3.59
C ASP A 154 5.59 -13.37 4.09
N ALA A 155 5.16 -14.43 3.38
CA ALA A 155 4.06 -15.27 3.81
C ALA A 155 4.46 -16.23 4.95
N PRO A 156 3.52 -16.63 5.82
CA PRO A 156 3.75 -17.65 6.83
C PRO A 156 4.28 -18.97 6.22
N HIS A 157 5.15 -19.68 6.96
CA HIS A 157 5.76 -20.94 6.50
C HIS A 157 4.76 -21.97 5.97
N ALA A 158 3.58 -22.07 6.58
CA ALA A 158 2.52 -22.98 6.16
C ALA A 158 2.01 -22.70 4.74
N VAL A 159 2.01 -21.44 4.31
CA VAL A 159 1.63 -21.02 2.94
C VAL A 159 2.76 -21.30 1.95
N ARG A 160 4.03 -21.17 2.39
CA ARG A 160 5.22 -21.38 1.54
C ARG A 160 5.44 -22.85 1.19
N GLY A 161 5.22 -23.76 2.15
CA GLY A 161 5.50 -25.20 2.00
C GLY A 161 4.61 -25.96 1.01
N GLN A 162 3.48 -25.39 0.59
CA GLN A 162 2.58 -26.01 -0.40
C GLN A 162 2.95 -25.65 -1.86
N LEU A 163 3.95 -24.78 -2.08
CA LEU A 163 3.94 -23.88 -3.22
C LEU A 163 5.33 -23.46 -3.73
N GLU A 164 6.32 -24.37 -3.78
CA GLU A 164 7.61 -24.10 -4.46
C GLU A 164 7.43 -23.83 -5.98
N TYR A 165 6.38 -24.39 -6.60
CA TYR A 165 5.94 -24.06 -7.98
C TYR A 165 5.21 -22.70 -8.09
N SER A 166 4.92 -22.03 -6.96
CA SER A 166 4.02 -20.87 -6.90
C SER A 166 4.70 -19.51 -6.82
N ALA A 167 5.99 -19.43 -6.47
CA ALA A 167 6.65 -18.13 -6.31
C ALA A 167 6.59 -17.30 -7.60
N GLU A 168 6.85 -17.94 -8.75
CA GLU A 168 6.72 -17.30 -10.06
C GLU A 168 5.26 -16.99 -10.39
N CYS A 169 4.32 -17.92 -10.16
CA CYS A 169 2.89 -17.68 -10.40
C CYS A 169 2.38 -16.48 -9.60
N TYR A 170 2.74 -16.40 -8.32
CA TYR A 170 2.39 -15.28 -7.45
C TYR A 170 3.04 -13.97 -7.92
N ARG A 171 4.32 -13.99 -8.32
CA ARG A 171 4.97 -12.80 -8.92
C ARG A 171 4.27 -12.34 -10.20
N GLN A 172 3.82 -13.28 -11.04
CA GLN A 172 3.07 -12.98 -12.27
C GLN A 172 1.72 -12.35 -11.94
N PHE A 173 0.97 -12.93 -11.01
CA PHE A 173 -0.27 -12.37 -10.49
C PHE A 173 -0.08 -10.96 -9.94
N VAL A 174 0.88 -10.77 -9.03
CA VAL A 174 1.16 -9.46 -8.41
C VAL A 174 1.54 -8.42 -9.47
N ARG A 175 2.33 -8.80 -10.48
CA ARG A 175 2.72 -7.88 -11.57
C ARG A 175 1.51 -7.47 -12.41
N HIS A 176 0.67 -8.42 -12.78
CA HIS A 176 -0.56 -8.14 -13.52
C HIS A 176 -1.48 -7.20 -12.73
N GLU A 177 -1.73 -7.51 -11.47
CA GLU A 177 -2.62 -6.73 -10.61
C GLU A 177 -2.04 -5.36 -10.24
N SER A 178 -0.72 -5.25 -10.10
CA SER A 178 -0.04 -3.96 -9.91
C SER A 178 -0.27 -3.03 -11.09
N VAL A 179 -0.16 -3.54 -12.33
CA VAL A 179 -0.46 -2.73 -13.52
C VAL A 179 -1.95 -2.44 -13.64
N ARG A 180 -2.82 -3.44 -13.45
CA ARG A 180 -4.27 -3.27 -13.58
C ARG A 180 -4.84 -2.28 -12.57
N VAL A 181 -4.53 -2.46 -11.28
CA VAL A 181 -5.18 -1.78 -10.14
C VAL A 181 -4.35 -0.61 -9.63
N ALA A 182 -3.04 -0.79 -9.48
CA ALA A 182 -2.19 0.24 -8.89
C ALA A 182 -1.60 1.19 -9.94
N VAL A 183 -1.70 0.89 -11.25
CA VAL A 183 -1.33 1.80 -12.34
C VAL A 183 -2.56 2.30 -13.09
N CYS A 184 -3.22 1.47 -13.91
CA CYS A 184 -4.24 1.94 -14.85
C CYS A 184 -5.42 2.62 -14.12
N ASP A 185 -6.01 1.91 -13.19
CA ASP A 185 -7.04 2.37 -12.27
C ASP A 185 -6.66 3.65 -11.51
N ALA A 186 -5.40 3.78 -11.08
CA ALA A 186 -4.92 4.95 -10.37
C ALA A 186 -4.84 6.17 -11.30
N VAL A 187 -4.30 6.00 -12.50
CA VAL A 187 -4.12 7.07 -13.48
C VAL A 187 -5.47 7.53 -14.04
N GLU A 188 -6.36 6.61 -14.41
CA GLU A 188 -7.73 6.92 -14.84
C GLU A 188 -8.46 7.73 -13.78
N SER A 189 -8.33 7.34 -12.50
CA SER A 189 -8.94 8.10 -11.41
C SER A 189 -8.36 9.51 -11.25
N CYS A 190 -7.10 9.74 -11.62
CA CYS A 190 -6.48 11.06 -11.61
C CYS A 190 -6.88 11.92 -12.80
N LEU A 191 -7.21 11.30 -13.95
CA LEU A 191 -7.76 11.96 -15.13
C LEU A 191 -9.22 12.39 -14.94
N MET A 192 -9.96 11.75 -14.04
CA MET A 192 -11.35 12.12 -13.72
C MET A 192 -11.41 13.24 -12.68
N ASP A 193 -12.01 14.37 -13.05
CA ASP A 193 -12.22 15.48 -12.13
C ASP A 193 -13.07 15.06 -10.92
N GLY A 194 -12.64 15.46 -9.72
CA GLY A 194 -13.38 15.20 -8.48
C GLY A 194 -13.35 13.76 -7.95
N HIS A 195 -12.76 12.79 -8.66
CA HIS A 195 -12.66 11.41 -8.17
C HIS A 195 -11.95 11.26 -6.78
N PRO A 196 -12.53 10.52 -5.81
CA PRO A 196 -12.03 10.51 -4.42
C PRO A 196 -10.80 9.61 -4.17
N ARG A 197 -10.40 8.80 -5.16
CA ARG A 197 -9.31 7.79 -5.02
C ARG A 197 -7.92 8.38 -4.80
N PHE A 198 -7.65 9.62 -5.21
CA PHE A 198 -6.40 10.30 -4.90
C PHE A 198 -6.64 11.76 -4.49
N PRO A 199 -6.06 12.20 -3.35
CA PRO A 199 -5.98 13.61 -2.99
C PRO A 199 -5.33 14.43 -4.11
N LYS A 200 -5.73 15.70 -4.24
CA LYS A 200 -5.20 16.61 -5.27
C LYS A 200 -3.67 16.61 -5.37
N PRO A 201 -2.89 16.67 -4.26
CA PRO A 201 -1.43 16.66 -4.33
C PRO A 201 -0.83 15.42 -5.00
N PHE A 202 -1.51 14.27 -4.94
CA PHE A 202 -1.02 13.03 -5.54
C PHE A 202 -1.29 12.94 -7.04
N ARG A 203 -2.34 13.62 -7.55
CA ARG A 203 -2.77 13.49 -8.94
C ARG A 203 -1.67 13.84 -9.93
N GLU A 204 -1.07 15.03 -9.82
CA GLU A 204 0.01 15.45 -10.73
C GLU A 204 1.24 14.54 -10.61
N VAL A 205 1.54 14.06 -9.41
CA VAL A 205 2.64 13.12 -9.19
C VAL A 205 2.37 11.81 -9.92
N VAL A 206 1.17 11.24 -9.78
CA VAL A 206 0.76 10.00 -10.46
C VAL A 206 0.86 10.14 -11.98
N LEU A 207 0.29 11.20 -12.55
CA LEU A 207 0.28 11.42 -14.00
C LEU A 207 1.69 11.57 -14.57
N ARG A 208 2.54 12.39 -13.94
CA ARG A 208 3.93 12.56 -14.36
C ARG A 208 4.72 11.26 -14.23
N ARG A 209 4.64 10.59 -13.07
CA ARG A 209 5.40 9.35 -12.81
C ARG A 209 4.94 8.21 -13.71
N PHE A 210 3.67 8.17 -14.10
CA PHE A 210 3.15 7.20 -15.04
C PHE A 210 3.87 7.29 -16.38
N LEU A 211 4.03 8.49 -16.95
CA LEU A 211 4.76 8.68 -18.20
C LEU A 211 6.24 8.28 -18.07
N GLU A 212 6.90 8.64 -16.96
CA GLU A 212 8.29 8.24 -16.67
C GLU A 212 8.50 6.72 -16.64
N HIS A 213 7.49 5.97 -16.16
CA HIS A 213 7.56 4.52 -16.00
C HIS A 213 6.85 3.75 -17.12
N TYR A 214 6.20 4.42 -18.06
CA TYR A 214 5.35 3.81 -19.09
C TYR A 214 6.01 2.62 -19.81
N GLY A 215 7.23 2.84 -20.32
CA GLY A 215 7.96 1.81 -21.05
C GLY A 215 8.27 0.56 -20.22
N LYS A 216 8.33 0.68 -18.89
CA LYS A 216 8.52 -0.46 -17.99
C LYS A 216 7.26 -1.30 -17.86
N TYR A 217 6.09 -0.67 -17.77
CA TYR A 217 4.81 -1.39 -17.74
C TYR A 217 4.60 -2.16 -19.05
N GLU A 218 4.83 -1.52 -20.19
CA GLU A 218 4.71 -2.17 -21.50
C GLU A 218 5.68 -3.35 -21.64
N LYS A 219 6.95 -3.16 -21.28
CA LYS A 219 7.96 -4.23 -21.30
C LYS A 219 7.58 -5.39 -20.38
N ALA A 220 7.08 -5.09 -19.18
CA ALA A 220 6.67 -6.07 -18.19
C ALA A 220 5.51 -6.95 -18.70
N LEU A 221 4.46 -6.32 -19.26
CA LEU A 221 3.32 -7.05 -19.82
C LEU A 221 3.70 -7.82 -21.09
N MET A 222 4.51 -7.25 -21.99
CA MET A 222 4.99 -7.93 -23.19
C MET A 222 5.79 -9.20 -22.86
N LYS A 223 6.63 -9.15 -21.83
CA LYS A 223 7.38 -10.32 -21.36
C LYS A 223 6.48 -11.46 -20.90
N GLN A 224 5.31 -11.14 -20.35
CA GLN A 224 4.33 -12.10 -19.82
C GLN A 224 3.15 -12.34 -20.76
N ARG A 225 3.20 -11.81 -21.98
CA ARG A 225 2.10 -11.89 -22.96
C ARG A 225 1.71 -13.33 -23.31
N TYR A 226 2.64 -14.28 -23.21
CA TYR A 226 2.38 -15.71 -23.42
C TYR A 226 1.38 -16.31 -22.42
N LEU A 227 1.15 -15.66 -21.27
CA LEU A 227 0.17 -16.06 -20.26
C LEU A 227 -1.23 -15.54 -20.56
N ASN A 228 -1.43 -14.70 -21.59
CA ASN A 228 -2.73 -14.11 -21.90
C ASN A 228 -3.81 -15.20 -22.07
N GLY A 229 -4.90 -15.08 -21.32
CA GLY A 229 -5.98 -16.08 -21.26
C GLY A 229 -5.75 -17.23 -20.29
N SER A 230 -4.55 -17.43 -19.74
CA SER A 230 -4.28 -18.43 -18.70
C SER A 230 -4.82 -18.00 -17.34
N GLU A 231 -5.13 -18.96 -16.46
CA GLU A 231 -5.62 -18.68 -15.11
C GLU A 231 -4.55 -18.01 -14.23
N MET A 232 -5.00 -17.10 -13.38
CA MET A 232 -4.18 -16.44 -12.36
C MET A 232 -4.43 -17.07 -11.00
N PHE A 233 -3.35 -17.38 -10.28
CA PHE A 233 -3.40 -17.95 -8.94
C PHE A 233 -2.93 -16.91 -7.91
N ASP A 234 -3.71 -16.71 -6.86
CA ASP A 234 -3.36 -15.82 -5.76
C ASP A 234 -2.43 -16.49 -4.72
N LEU A 235 -2.18 -15.77 -3.62
CA LEU A 235 -1.29 -16.19 -2.54
C LEU A 235 -1.64 -17.57 -1.94
N ILE A 236 -2.92 -17.94 -1.93
CA ILE A 236 -3.43 -19.20 -1.35
C ILE A 236 -3.80 -20.22 -2.43
N GLY A 237 -3.44 -19.96 -3.69
CA GLY A 237 -3.73 -20.84 -4.83
C GLY A 237 -5.18 -20.73 -5.33
N GLY A 238 -5.94 -19.72 -4.90
CA GLY A 238 -7.28 -19.45 -5.43
C GLY A 238 -7.20 -18.81 -6.82
N THR A 239 -8.12 -19.17 -7.72
CA THR A 239 -8.19 -18.56 -9.05
C THR A 239 -8.77 -17.14 -8.97
N LYS A 240 -8.11 -16.17 -9.62
CA LYS A 240 -8.52 -14.76 -9.67
C LYS A 240 -8.90 -14.29 -11.08
N GLY A 241 -9.46 -15.21 -11.86
CA GLY A 241 -9.73 -15.01 -13.28
C GLY A 241 -8.49 -15.29 -14.13
N ASN A 242 -8.43 -14.68 -15.30
CA ASN A 242 -7.41 -14.95 -16.31
C ASN A 242 -6.53 -13.72 -16.54
N PHE A 243 -5.28 -13.95 -16.94
CA PHE A 243 -4.39 -12.89 -17.35
C PHE A 243 -4.92 -12.19 -18.61
N GLN A 244 -4.94 -10.86 -18.60
CA GLN A 244 -5.46 -10.01 -19.68
C GLN A 244 -4.39 -9.07 -20.23
N HIS A 245 -3.19 -9.58 -20.49
CA HIS A 245 -2.03 -8.78 -20.94
C HIS A 245 -2.33 -7.96 -22.20
N ASP A 246 -3.02 -8.52 -23.19
CA ASP A 246 -3.33 -7.80 -24.43
C ASP A 246 -4.30 -6.64 -24.18
N ALA A 247 -5.34 -6.86 -23.38
CA ALA A 247 -6.29 -5.81 -23.02
C ALA A 247 -5.64 -4.73 -22.12
N LEU A 248 -4.75 -5.12 -21.21
CA LEU A 248 -4.00 -4.17 -20.38
C LEU A 248 -3.01 -3.33 -21.19
N LEU A 249 -2.36 -3.92 -22.20
CA LEU A 249 -1.48 -3.19 -23.11
C LEU A 249 -2.27 -2.14 -23.92
N ALA A 250 -3.45 -2.50 -24.43
CA ALA A 250 -4.34 -1.54 -25.09
C ALA A 250 -4.78 -0.43 -24.12
N ARG A 251 -5.24 -0.80 -22.92
CA ARG A 251 -5.65 0.15 -21.88
C ARG A 251 -4.52 1.12 -21.49
N LEU A 252 -3.28 0.65 -21.36
CA LEU A 252 -2.12 1.50 -21.07
C LEU A 252 -1.88 2.54 -22.17
N ARG A 253 -2.00 2.15 -23.44
CA ARG A 253 -1.82 3.06 -24.59
C ARG A 253 -2.87 4.15 -24.59
N ASP A 254 -4.14 3.77 -24.43
CA ASP A 254 -5.26 4.71 -24.37
C ASP A 254 -5.10 5.70 -23.20
N ILE A 255 -4.66 5.21 -22.04
CA ILE A 255 -4.38 6.07 -20.88
C ILE A 255 -3.23 7.03 -21.19
N LYS A 256 -2.15 6.56 -21.81
CA LYS A 256 -1.00 7.39 -22.17
C LYS A 256 -1.39 8.55 -23.07
N GLU A 257 -2.15 8.28 -24.14
CA GLU A 257 -2.64 9.30 -25.05
C GLU A 257 -3.43 10.39 -24.28
N LYS A 258 -4.37 9.98 -23.41
CA LYS A 258 -5.15 10.91 -22.58
C LYS A 258 -4.28 11.75 -21.63
N VAL A 259 -3.24 11.17 -21.04
CA VAL A 259 -2.33 11.91 -20.15
C VAL A 259 -1.49 12.91 -20.94
N GLU A 260 -1.02 12.55 -22.14
CA GLU A 260 -0.25 13.43 -23.02
C GLU A 260 -1.13 14.58 -23.57
N GLU A 261 -2.35 14.29 -24.00
CA GLU A 261 -3.34 15.30 -24.42
C GLU A 261 -3.63 16.31 -23.31
N ARG A 262 -3.87 15.83 -22.09
CA ARG A 262 -4.08 16.69 -20.91
C ARG A 262 -2.87 17.60 -20.68
N ASN A 263 -1.66 17.04 -20.68
CA ASN A 263 -0.44 17.82 -20.42
C ASN A 263 -0.19 18.88 -21.50
N ASN A 264 -0.48 18.57 -22.76
CA ASN A 264 -0.39 19.53 -23.86
C ASN A 264 -1.42 20.66 -23.72
N ALA A 265 -2.66 20.34 -23.34
CA ALA A 265 -3.71 21.33 -23.11
C ALA A 265 -3.36 22.31 -21.97
N VAL A 266 -2.65 21.86 -20.93
CA VAL A 266 -2.20 22.71 -19.82
C VAL A 266 -1.04 23.64 -20.21
N ILE A 267 -0.19 23.26 -21.17
CA ILE A 267 0.93 24.09 -21.63
C ILE A 267 0.47 25.22 -22.58
N CYS A 268 -0.67 25.06 -23.24
CA CYS A 268 -1.22 26.04 -24.19
C CYS A 268 -2.09 27.14 -23.55
N VAL A 269 -2.21 27.19 -22.22
CA VAL A 269 -2.96 28.20 -21.43
C VAL A 269 -1.99 29.00 -20.57
#